data_AF-A0A2G9RM62-F1
#
_entry.id   AF-A0A2G9RM62-F1
#
_cell.length_a   1.000
_cell.length_b   1.000
_cell.length_c   1.000
_cell.angle_alpha   90.00
_cell.angle_beta   90.00
_cell.angle_gamma   90.00
#
_symmetry.space_group_name_H-M   'P 1'
#
loop_
_entity.id
_entity.type
_entity.pdbx_description
1 polymer ?
#
loop_
_entity_poly.entity_id
_entity_poly.type
_entity_poly.pdbx_seq_one_letter_code
_entity_poly.pdbx_strand_id
1 'polypeptide(L)'
;MNIVCFGLQEPLMEEYAIAAQVFKLSTCDMCEIAKNSVLQCGMSHEEKVRFLGKDYHKEGPKGNDIRKTNVAQIRMAYRYETWCYELNLILQALKTAE
;
A
#
# COMPACT_ATOMS: atom_id res chain seq x y z
N MET A 1 14.38 -4.00 -3.55
CA MET A 1 13.20 -3.14 -3.73
C MET A 1 12.84 -3.18 -5.19
N ASN A 2 12.12 -4.22 -5.63
CA ASN A 2 11.75 -4.35 -7.04
C ASN A 2 10.41 -3.64 -7.18
N ILE A 3 10.43 -2.41 -7.69
CA ILE A 3 9.22 -1.66 -8.01
C ILE A 3 8.68 -2.30 -9.29
N VAL A 4 7.81 -3.30 -9.12
CA VAL A 4 7.29 -4.10 -10.23
C VAL A 4 6.04 -3.43 -10.77
N CYS A 5 6.24 -2.56 -11.76
CA CYS A 5 5.30 -2.39 -12.86
C CYS A 5 6.09 -2.63 -14.16
N PHE A 6 5.56 -3.53 -14.99
CA PHE A 6 6.17 -4.08 -16.21
C PHE A 6 6.98 -3.07 -17.05
N GLY A 7 8.23 -3.43 -17.38
CA GLY A 7 8.96 -2.90 -18.54
C GLY A 7 9.72 -1.57 -18.40
N LEU A 8 9.60 -0.85 -17.28
CA LEU A 8 10.22 0.48 -17.08
C LEU A 8 11.19 0.50 -15.89
N GLN A 9 12.08 -0.48 -15.84
CA GLN A 9 12.85 -0.79 -14.63
C GLN A 9 13.81 0.31 -14.19
N GLU A 10 14.31 1.14 -15.10
CA GLU A 10 15.23 2.25 -14.80
C GLU A 10 14.50 3.61 -14.61
N PRO A 11 13.65 4.10 -15.54
CA PRO A 11 13.05 5.42 -15.41
C PRO A 11 12.10 5.52 -14.21
N LEU A 12 11.37 4.45 -13.89
CA LEU A 12 10.51 4.44 -12.71
C LEU A 12 11.33 4.47 -11.42
N MET A 13 12.49 3.80 -11.38
CA MET A 13 13.36 3.83 -10.20
C MET A 13 13.96 5.21 -9.96
N GLU A 14 14.26 5.96 -11.03
CA GLU A 14 14.70 7.36 -10.94
C GLU A 14 13.61 8.27 -10.38
N GLU A 15 12.37 8.16 -10.87
CA GLU A 15 11.23 8.93 -10.34
C GLU A 15 11.02 8.68 -8.85
N TYR A 16 11.07 7.42 -8.43
CA TYR A 16 10.95 7.04 -7.03
C TYR A 16 12.14 7.55 -6.20
N ALA A 17 13.36 7.54 -6.74
CA ALA A 17 14.54 8.08 -6.05
C ALA A 17 14.42 9.60 -5.85
N ILE A 18 13.99 10.34 -6.88
CA ILE A 18 13.75 11.79 -6.81
C ILE A 18 12.63 12.08 -5.82
N ALA A 19 11.50 11.38 -5.90
CA ALA A 19 10.37 11.56 -4.99
C ALA A 19 10.78 11.28 -3.53
N ALA A 20 11.55 10.23 -3.28
CA ALA A 20 12.05 9.92 -1.95
C ALA A 20 12.89 11.06 -1.37
N GLN A 21 13.76 11.67 -2.19
CA GLN A 21 14.59 12.80 -1.78
C GLN A 21 13.76 14.06 -1.53
N VAL A 22 12.88 14.42 -2.46
CA VAL A 22 12.06 15.64 -2.41
C VAL A 22 11.07 15.60 -1.24
N PHE A 23 10.38 14.48 -1.06
CA PHE A 23 9.34 14.33 -0.02
C PHE A 23 9.86 13.72 1.28
N LYS A 24 11.17 13.46 1.39
CA LYS A 24 11.82 12.86 2.56
C LYS A 24 11.19 11.52 2.95
N LEU A 25 10.88 10.68 1.96
CA LEU A 25 10.24 9.39 2.16
C LEU A 25 11.23 8.40 2.76
N SER A 26 10.81 7.70 3.81
CA SER A 26 11.56 6.59 4.39
C SER A 26 11.48 5.34 3.50
N THR A 27 12.33 4.35 3.79
CA THR A 27 12.25 3.03 3.14
C THR A 27 10.90 2.36 3.35
N CYS A 28 10.27 2.54 4.51
CA CYS A 28 8.94 2.02 4.81
C CYS A 28 7.87 2.69 3.93
N ASP A 29 7.94 4.02 3.76
CA ASP A 29 7.00 4.77 2.90
C ASP A 29 7.10 4.31 1.45
N MET A 30 8.33 4.13 0.98
CA MET A 30 8.60 3.67 -0.38
C MET A 30 8.12 2.22 -0.62
N CYS A 31 8.26 1.34 0.38
CA CYS A 31 7.70 -0.02 0.33
C CYS A 31 6.17 0.00 0.33
N GLU A 32 5.55 0.89 1.10
CA GLU A 32 4.10 1.06 1.14
C GLU A 32 3.55 1.52 -0.22
N ILE A 33 4.21 2.50 -0.85
CA ILE A 33 3.86 2.97 -2.20
C ILE A 33 4.01 1.85 -3.22
N ALA A 34 5.13 1.11 -3.20
CA ALA A 34 5.35 -0.02 -4.12
C ALA A 34 4.30 -1.12 -3.94
N LYS A 35 3.96 -1.48 -2.70
CA LYS A 35 2.88 -2.44 -2.39
C LYS A 35 1.55 -1.99 -3.01
N ASN A 36 1.17 -0.73 -2.81
CA ASN A 36 -0.10 -0.20 -3.30
C ASN A 36 -0.13 -0.08 -4.83
N SER A 37 1.01 0.18 -5.46
CA SER A 37 1.15 0.17 -6.92
C SER A 37 0.83 -1.20 -7.52
N VAL A 38 1.36 -2.27 -6.94
CA VAL A 38 1.03 -3.66 -7.36
C VAL A 38 -0.44 -3.97 -7.12
N LEU A 39 -1.02 -3.47 -6.03
CA LEU A 39 -2.43 -3.69 -5.72
C LEU A 39 -3.37 -3.02 -6.74
N GLN A 40 -3.06 -1.78 -7.14
CA GLN A 40 -3.83 -0.97 -8.10
C GLN A 40 -3.61 -1.40 -9.56
N CYS A 41 -2.47 -2.01 -9.86
CA CYS A 41 -2.12 -2.50 -11.17
C CYS A 41 -3.14 -3.54 -11.69
N GLY A 42 -3.33 -3.59 -13.02
CA GLY A 42 -4.16 -4.58 -13.72
C GLY A 42 -3.56 -6.00 -13.82
N MET A 43 -2.61 -6.36 -12.95
CA MET A 43 -1.98 -7.68 -12.90
C MET A 43 -2.99 -8.78 -12.54
N SER A 44 -2.69 -10.00 -13.02
CA SER A 44 -3.45 -11.20 -12.66
C SER A 44 -3.41 -11.48 -11.16
N HIS A 45 -4.36 -12.29 -10.68
CA HIS A 45 -4.40 -12.69 -9.27
C HIS A 45 -3.11 -13.42 -8.87
N GLU A 46 -2.62 -14.32 -9.72
CA GLU A 46 -1.43 -15.13 -9.51
C GLU A 46 -0.19 -14.26 -9.34
N GLU A 47 -0.07 -13.23 -10.17
CA GLU A 47 1.01 -12.25 -10.06
C GLU A 47 0.91 -11.44 -8.77
N LYS A 48 -0.29 -10.96 -8.40
CA LYS A 48 -0.48 -10.24 -7.13
C LYS A 48 -0.15 -11.11 -5.92
N VAL A 49 -0.52 -12.40 -5.92
CA VAL A 49 -0.12 -13.35 -4.87
C VAL A 49 1.40 -13.54 -4.83
N ARG A 50 2.05 -13.55 -5.99
CA ARG A 50 3.52 -13.65 -6.09
C ARG A 50 4.22 -12.46 -5.45
N PHE A 51 3.70 -11.24 -5.62
CA PHE A 51 4.33 -10.02 -5.10
C PHE A 51 3.86 -9.60 -3.70
N LEU A 52 2.60 -9.83 -3.33
CA LEU A 52 1.98 -9.30 -2.12
C LEU A 52 1.70 -10.36 -1.05
N GLY A 53 1.58 -11.63 -1.46
CA GLY A 53 1.22 -12.74 -0.57
C GLY A 53 -0.19 -13.26 -0.85
N LYS A 54 -0.50 -14.48 -0.35
CA LYS A 54 -1.77 -15.17 -0.63
C LYS A 54 -2.99 -14.40 -0.12
N ASP A 55 -2.82 -13.72 1.01
CA ASP A 55 -3.88 -13.02 1.72
C ASP A 55 -4.06 -11.56 1.29
N TYR A 56 -3.44 -11.10 0.19
CA TYR A 56 -3.42 -9.68 -0.20
C TYR A 56 -4.79 -9.01 -0.37
N HIS A 57 -5.84 -9.82 -0.56
CA HIS A 57 -7.24 -9.38 -0.71
C HIS A 57 -7.92 -9.09 0.63
N LYS A 58 -7.33 -9.48 1.77
CA LYS A 58 -7.86 -9.20 3.10
C LYS A 58 -7.59 -7.75 3.49
N GLU A 59 -8.52 -7.15 4.21
CA GLU A 59 -8.36 -5.78 4.68
C GLU A 59 -7.38 -5.66 5.85
N GLY A 60 -6.81 -4.46 5.97
CA GLY A 60 -5.92 -4.09 7.06
C GLY A 60 -4.65 -4.94 7.16
N PRO A 61 -4.12 -5.14 8.38
CA PRO A 61 -2.88 -5.92 8.61
C PRO A 61 -2.95 -7.36 8.13
N LYS A 62 -4.15 -7.95 8.09
CA LYS A 62 -4.35 -9.35 7.72
C LYS A 62 -3.99 -9.62 6.25
N GLY A 63 -4.06 -8.61 5.39
CA GLY A 63 -3.68 -8.73 3.98
C GLY A 63 -2.22 -8.40 3.68
N ASN A 64 -1.41 -8.14 4.71
CA ASN A 64 -0.01 -7.78 4.51
C ASN A 64 0.93 -8.93 4.91
N ASP A 65 1.68 -9.44 3.93
CA ASP A 65 2.84 -10.31 4.20
C ASP A 65 4.12 -9.47 4.20
N ILE A 66 4.62 -9.15 5.39
CA ILE A 66 5.83 -8.34 5.57
C ILE A 66 7.05 -8.93 4.85
N ARG A 67 7.13 -10.26 4.68
CA ARG A 67 8.26 -10.93 4.02
C ARG A 67 8.29 -10.63 2.53
N LYS A 68 7.16 -10.22 1.95
CA LYS A 68 7.04 -9.84 0.54
C LYS A 68 7.00 -8.33 0.33
N THR A 69 6.26 -7.62 1.17
CA THR A 69 6.00 -6.18 0.97
C THR A 69 7.02 -5.29 1.65
N ASN A 70 7.72 -5.79 2.69
CA ASN A 70 8.60 -5.01 3.56
C ASN A 70 7.91 -3.82 4.27
N VAL A 71 6.57 -3.83 4.33
CA VAL A 71 5.78 -2.85 5.07
C VAL A 71 5.52 -3.38 6.47
N ALA A 72 5.92 -2.60 7.48
CA ALA A 72 5.74 -2.98 8.88
C ALA A 72 4.26 -3.18 9.23
N GLN A 73 3.94 -4.21 10.02
CA GLN A 73 2.54 -4.49 10.38
C GLN A 73 1.88 -3.34 11.16
N ILE A 74 2.64 -2.65 12.00
CA ILE A 74 2.14 -1.48 12.73
C ILE A 74 1.72 -0.34 11.78
N ARG A 75 2.42 -0.17 10.65
CA ARG A 75 2.04 0.82 9.62
C ARG A 75 0.70 0.45 9.01
N MET A 76 0.51 -0.82 8.64
CA MET A 76 -0.75 -1.32 8.10
C MET A 76 -1.91 -1.21 9.10
N ALA A 77 -1.65 -1.46 10.38
CA ALA A 77 -2.65 -1.34 11.43
C ALA A 77 -3.11 0.10 11.59
N TYR A 78 -2.16 1.02 11.72
CA TYR A 78 -2.44 2.45 11.81
C TYR A 78 -3.28 2.95 10.62
N ARG A 79 -2.88 2.63 9.37
CA ARG A 79 -3.64 3.03 8.17
C ARG A 79 -5.08 2.53 8.20
N TYR A 80 -5.28 1.27 8.58
CA TYR A 80 -6.61 0.65 8.63
C TYR A 80 -7.47 1.23 9.74
N GLU A 81 -6.91 1.42 10.94
CA GLU A 81 -7.61 2.01 12.08
C GLU A 81 -8.03 3.46 11.79
N THR A 82 -7.14 4.28 11.22
CA THR A 82 -7.46 5.65 10.81
C THR A 82 -8.58 5.67 9.76
N TRP A 83 -8.52 4.80 8.76
CA TRP A 83 -9.57 4.70 7.75
C TRP A 83 -10.94 4.32 8.35
N CYS A 84 -10.99 3.30 9.20
CA CYS A 84 -12.20 2.92 9.92
C CYS A 84 -12.75 4.05 10.79
N TYR A 85 -11.87 4.78 11.47
CA TYR A 85 -12.23 5.94 12.28
C TYR A 85 -12.86 7.05 11.43
N GLU A 86 -12.23 7.44 10.33
CA GLU A 86 -12.72 8.46 9.41
C GLU A 86 -14.06 8.07 8.77
N LEU A 87 -14.21 6.81 8.37
CA LEU A 87 -15.47 6.30 7.83
C LEU A 87 -16.59 6.34 8.88
N ASN A 88 -16.28 6.00 10.13
CA ASN A 88 -17.24 6.09 11.22
C ASN A 88 -17.65 7.55 11.50
N LEU A 89 -16.74 8.53 11.40
CA LEU A 89 -17.10 9.94 11.53
C LEU A 89 -18.10 10.39 10.46
N ILE A 90 -17.88 9.99 9.20
CA ILE A 90 -18.81 10.29 8.10
C ILE A 90 -20.19 9.66 8.38
N LEU A 91 -20.20 8.39 8.79
CA LEU A 91 -21.44 7.67 9.10
C LEU A 91 -22.21 8.29 10.27
N GLN A 92 -21.51 8.79 11.29
CA GLN A 92 -22.13 9.53 12.39
C GLN A 92 -22.70 10.87 11.92
N ALA A 93 -21.98 11.62 11.10
CA ALA A 93 -22.44 12.90 10.56
C ALA A 93 -23.72 12.76 9.72
N LEU A 94 -23.84 11.68 8.95
CA LEU A 94 -25.05 11.36 8.19
C LEU A 94 -26.25 11.09 9.10
N LYS A 95 -26.06 10.34 10.20
CA LYS A 95 -27.13 10.05 11.17
C LYS A 95 -27.63 11.27 11.93
N THR A 96 -26.78 12.28 12.12
CA THR A 96 -27.16 13.54 12.78
C THR A 96 -27.86 14.53 11.85
N ALA A 97 -27.85 14.28 10.53
CA ALA A 97 -28.50 15.12 9.54
C ALA A 97 -29.96 14.70 9.24
N GLU A 98 -30.40 13.57 9.81
CA GLU A 98 -31.79 13.10 9.84
C GLU A 98 -32.50 13.56 11.12
#